data_AF-A0A1G2Y1T9-F1
#
_entry.id   AF-A0A1G2Y1T9-F1
#
_cell.length_a   1.000
_cell.length_b   1.000
_cell.length_c   1.000
_cell.angle_alpha   90.00
_cell.angle_beta   90.00
_cell.angle_gamma   90.00
#
_symmetry.space_group_name_H-M   'P 1'
#
loop_
_entity.id
_entity.type
_entity.pdbx_description
1 polymer ?
#
loop_
_entity_poly.entity_id
_entity_poly.type
_entity_poly.pdbx_seq_one_letter_code
_entity_poly.pdbx_strand_id
1 'polypeptide(L)'
;MVGGGGGSIIFFYNGITWTILGLQGMPCAISGSCVITGAGIYNLESKIFTGLNFPESSYTWLEDIDGDNIVGYYFHEDGIRHGFLYDGTAWITLDYPGASLTMITGIDGYNIVGTYHDASGNKHGFIATIPEPATIILFIFGGLVFQNKRTEKIWHR
;
A
#
# COMPACT_ATOMS: atom_id res chain seq x y z
N MET A 1 24.54 -6.48 -8.99
CA MET A 1 24.10 -5.68 -7.81
C MET A 1 22.59 -5.60 -7.89
N VAL A 2 21.89 -6.16 -6.91
CA VAL A 2 20.45 -6.45 -6.97
C VAL A 2 19.64 -5.19 -6.64
N GLY A 3 18.68 -4.86 -7.51
CA GLY A 3 17.37 -4.26 -7.23
C GLY A 3 17.31 -2.85 -6.61
N GLY A 4 16.85 -1.87 -7.39
CA GLY A 4 16.47 -0.55 -6.90
C GLY A 4 15.41 -0.65 -5.79
N GLY A 5 15.79 -0.31 -4.57
CA GLY A 5 14.91 -0.23 -3.40
C GLY A 5 14.53 1.22 -3.16
N GLY A 6 13.23 1.50 -3.26
CA GLY A 6 12.61 2.81 -3.12
C GLY A 6 13.03 3.55 -1.85
N GLY A 7 13.34 4.83 -2.02
CA GLY A 7 13.39 5.74 -0.88
C GLY A 7 11.96 5.92 -0.37
N SER A 8 11.74 5.76 0.93
CA SER A 8 10.46 6.08 1.55
C SER A 8 10.06 7.51 1.16
N ILE A 9 8.89 7.66 0.53
CA ILE A 9 8.34 8.98 0.24
C ILE A 9 7.81 9.55 1.57
N ILE A 10 8.14 10.80 1.85
CA ILE A 10 7.58 11.56 2.96
C ILE A 10 6.51 12.47 2.37
N PHE A 11 5.29 12.37 2.89
CA PHE A 11 4.20 13.26 2.49
C PHE A 11 4.17 14.49 3.38
N PHE A 12 4.01 15.66 2.75
CA PHE A 12 3.97 16.95 3.44
C PHE A 12 2.55 17.48 3.50
N TYR A 13 2.05 17.73 4.70
CA TYR A 13 0.72 18.32 4.93
C TYR A 13 0.84 19.78 5.39
N ASN A 14 0.14 20.70 4.72
CA ASN A 14 0.12 22.13 5.06
C ASN A 14 -1.17 22.58 5.77
N GLY A 15 -2.02 21.66 6.22
CA GLY A 15 -3.32 21.99 6.81
C GLY A 15 -4.50 21.98 5.83
N ILE A 16 -4.24 21.92 4.51
CA ILE A 16 -5.28 21.97 3.46
C ILE A 16 -5.01 20.96 2.33
N THR A 17 -3.75 20.71 1.96
CA THR A 17 -3.35 19.86 0.83
C THR A 17 -2.08 19.07 1.12
N TRP A 18 -1.96 17.89 0.51
CA TRP A 18 -0.76 17.06 0.50
C TRP A 18 0.17 17.42 -0.66
N THR A 19 1.49 17.37 -0.44
CA THR A 19 2.48 17.49 -1.51
C THR A 19 3.58 16.45 -1.38
N ILE A 20 3.96 15.86 -2.53
CA ILE A 20 5.14 15.00 -2.68
C ILE A 20 6.31 15.91 -3.09
N LEU A 21 6.80 16.74 -2.16
CA LEU A 21 8.01 17.53 -2.41
C LEU A 21 9.22 16.68 -2.05
N GLY A 22 9.96 16.21 -3.05
CA GLY A 22 11.24 15.54 -2.81
C GLY A 22 12.18 16.46 -2.04
N LEU A 23 12.47 16.14 -0.77
CA LEU A 23 13.50 16.62 0.19
C LEU A 23 13.91 18.12 0.26
N GLN A 24 13.68 18.96 -0.75
CA GLN A 24 14.23 20.32 -0.90
C GLN A 24 13.50 21.38 -0.04
N GLY A 25 12.44 21.01 0.69
CA GLY A 25 11.63 21.93 1.51
C GLY A 25 11.73 21.71 3.02
N MET A 26 12.56 20.77 3.49
CA MET A 26 12.61 20.41 4.91
C MET A 26 13.68 21.20 5.66
N PRO A 27 13.39 21.75 6.87
CA PRO A 27 14.41 22.31 7.78
C PRO A 27 15.56 21.35 8.06
N CYS A 28 15.32 20.03 7.95
CA CYS A 28 16.33 19.01 8.16
C CYS A 28 17.21 18.67 6.95
N ALA A 29 16.79 19.00 5.72
CA ALA A 29 17.65 18.92 4.54
C ALA A 29 18.67 20.08 4.49
N ILE A 30 18.30 21.22 5.11
CA ILE A 30 19.17 22.41 5.25
C ILE A 30 20.11 22.31 6.47
N SER A 31 19.76 21.57 7.52
CA SER A 31 20.59 21.43 8.73
C SER A 31 21.43 20.15 8.81
N GLY A 32 21.25 19.20 7.89
CA GLY A 32 22.05 17.97 7.81
C GLY A 32 21.95 17.03 9.02
N SER A 33 20.97 17.24 9.91
CA SER A 33 20.92 16.58 11.23
C SER A 33 19.61 15.84 11.50
N CYS A 34 18.85 15.45 10.47
CA CYS A 34 17.76 14.49 10.63
C CYS A 34 18.00 13.29 9.73
N VAL A 35 18.19 12.14 10.35
CA VAL A 35 18.01 10.84 9.69
C VAL A 35 16.54 10.52 9.83
N ILE A 36 15.73 10.80 8.79
CA ILE A 36 14.36 10.28 8.76
C ILE A 36 14.50 8.79 8.40
N THR A 37 14.45 7.91 9.40
CA THR A 37 14.32 6.48 9.18
C THR A 37 12.84 6.11 9.19
N GLY A 38 12.29 5.71 8.04
CA GLY A 38 10.94 5.11 7.96
C GLY A 38 9.91 5.90 7.15
N ALA A 39 8.77 5.25 6.92
CA ALA A 39 7.56 5.82 6.33
C ALA A 39 6.89 6.80 7.30
N GLY A 40 6.38 7.94 6.81
CA GLY A 40 5.66 8.87 7.67
C GLY A 40 5.18 10.15 7.02
N ILE A 41 4.47 10.92 7.83
CA ILE A 41 3.89 12.21 7.49
C ILE A 41 4.70 13.31 8.18
N TYR A 42 4.97 14.40 7.46
CA TYR A 42 5.50 15.63 8.05
C TYR A 42 4.48 16.76 7.99
N ASN A 43 4.09 17.28 9.15
CA ASN A 43 3.22 18.45 9.23
C ASN A 43 4.05 19.74 9.12
N LEU A 44 3.75 20.56 8.11
CA LEU A 44 4.48 21.80 7.83
C LEU A 44 4.18 22.94 8.80
N GLU A 45 3.03 22.92 9.48
CA GLU A 45 2.64 23.96 10.44
C GLU A 45 3.29 23.69 11.81
N SER A 46 3.08 22.49 12.35
CA SER A 46 3.62 22.08 13.65
C SER A 46 5.08 21.66 13.61
N LYS A 47 5.64 21.42 12.40
CA LYS A 47 6.99 20.90 12.18
C LYS A 47 7.24 19.53 12.81
N ILE A 48 6.18 18.76 13.04
CA ILE A 48 6.22 17.43 13.64
C ILE A 48 6.26 16.35 12.54
N PHE A 49 7.13 15.37 12.72
CA PHE A 49 7.14 14.13 11.96
C PHE A 49 6.36 13.04 12.72
N THR A 50 5.48 12.33 12.02
CA THR A 50 4.74 11.19 12.55
C THR A 50 5.09 9.97 11.71
N GLY A 51 5.74 8.99 12.35
CA GLY A 51 6.01 7.70 11.72
C GLY A 51 4.72 6.92 11.51
N LEU A 52 4.57 6.36 10.31
CA LEU A 52 3.47 5.46 9.96
C LEU A 52 4.04 4.07 9.70
N ASN A 53 3.66 3.13 10.57
CA ASN A 53 4.03 1.73 10.42
C ASN A 53 2.77 0.88 10.45
N PHE A 54 2.62 0.01 9.46
CA PHE A 54 1.62 -1.02 9.47
C PHE A 54 1.84 -1.91 10.71
N PRO A 55 0.79 -2.26 11.48
CA PRO A 55 0.91 -3.10 12.67
C PRO A 55 1.61 -4.44 12.37
N GLU A 56 2.53 -4.86 13.24
CA GLU A 56 3.26 -6.14 13.08
C GLU A 56 4.12 -6.23 11.80
N SER A 57 4.37 -5.10 11.13
CA SER A 57 5.28 -5.07 9.99
C SER A 57 6.74 -4.98 10.42
N SER A 58 7.61 -5.65 9.66
CA SER A 58 9.07 -5.46 9.78
C SER A 58 9.51 -4.14 9.12
N TYR A 59 8.88 -3.79 8.00
CA TYR A 59 9.05 -2.49 7.33
C TYR A 59 7.74 -2.08 6.65
N THR A 60 7.49 -0.78 6.62
CA THR A 60 6.38 -0.17 5.87
C THR A 60 6.97 0.83 4.88
N TRP A 61 6.50 0.76 3.63
CA TRP A 61 6.84 1.71 2.59
C TRP A 61 5.57 2.35 2.03
N LEU A 62 5.55 3.68 2.01
CA LEU A 62 4.49 4.45 1.40
C LEU A 62 4.91 4.79 -0.03
N GLU A 63 3.99 4.61 -0.98
CA GLU A 63 4.23 4.83 -2.40
C GLU A 63 3.44 6.02 -2.93
N ASP A 64 2.19 6.20 -2.51
CA ASP A 64 1.36 7.29 -3.03
C ASP A 64 0.27 7.72 -2.03
N ILE A 65 -0.28 8.92 -2.26
CA ILE A 65 -1.34 9.51 -1.44
C ILE A 65 -2.36 10.26 -2.31
N ASP A 66 -3.64 10.06 -2.04
CA ASP A 66 -4.72 10.87 -2.57
C ASP A 66 -5.75 11.21 -1.49
N GLY A 67 -5.99 12.51 -1.27
CA GLY A 67 -6.71 12.98 -0.09
C GLY A 67 -6.07 12.45 1.20
N ASP A 68 -6.85 11.78 2.05
CA ASP A 68 -6.36 11.14 3.29
C ASP A 68 -5.93 9.68 3.09
N ASN A 69 -6.07 9.15 1.87
CA ASN A 69 -5.78 7.75 1.56
C ASN A 69 -4.32 7.59 1.14
N ILE A 70 -3.57 6.80 1.90
CA ILE A 70 -2.18 6.45 1.63
C ILE A 70 -2.13 5.00 1.17
N VAL A 71 -1.40 4.74 0.09
CA VAL A 71 -1.14 3.38 -0.39
C VAL A 71 0.34 3.06 -0.37
N GLY A 72 0.62 1.77 -0.32
CA GLY A 72 1.98 1.27 -0.36
C GLY A 72 2.02 -0.23 -0.11
N TYR A 73 3.11 -0.68 0.50
CA TYR A 73 3.28 -2.07 0.89
C TYR A 73 4.11 -2.20 2.16
N TYR A 74 3.90 -3.29 2.87
CA TYR A 74 4.65 -3.64 4.07
C TYR A 74 5.24 -5.04 3.95
N PHE A 75 6.26 -5.33 4.74
CA PHE A 75 6.72 -6.70 4.95
C PHE A 75 6.12 -7.26 6.21
N HIS A 76 5.51 -8.42 6.07
CA HIS A 76 5.22 -9.25 7.21
C HIS A 76 6.49 -9.97 7.70
N GLU A 77 6.43 -10.60 8.88
CA GLU A 77 7.59 -11.24 9.51
C GLU A 77 8.18 -12.39 8.67
N ASP A 78 7.38 -12.97 7.78
CA ASP A 78 7.80 -13.99 6.80
C ASP A 78 8.60 -13.43 5.61
N GLY A 79 8.76 -12.11 5.53
CA GLY A 79 9.44 -11.41 4.44
C GLY A 79 8.60 -11.26 3.17
N ILE A 80 7.31 -11.61 3.21
CA ILE A 80 6.37 -11.41 2.11
C ILE A 80 5.92 -9.95 2.08
N ARG A 81 5.82 -9.39 0.87
CA ARG A 81 5.31 -8.04 0.65
C ARG A 81 3.81 -8.09 0.42
N HIS A 82 3.10 -7.26 1.18
CA HIS A 82 1.65 -7.11 1.12
C HIS A 82 1.30 -5.67 0.78
N GLY A 83 0.34 -5.49 -0.12
CA GLY A 83 -0.20 -4.17 -0.43
C GLY A 83 -1.06 -3.66 0.72
N PHE A 84 -1.10 -2.35 0.95
CA PHE A 84 -2.04 -1.77 1.91
C PHE A 84 -2.67 -0.46 1.41
N LEU A 85 -3.80 -0.13 2.04
CA LEU A 85 -4.44 1.17 2.06
C LEU A 85 -4.55 1.64 3.52
N TYR A 86 -4.23 2.91 3.78
CA TYR A 86 -4.42 3.57 5.07
C TYR A 86 -5.29 4.81 4.87
N ASP A 87 -6.44 4.89 5.53
CA ASP A 87 -7.44 5.96 5.36
C ASP A 87 -7.26 7.14 6.34
N GLY A 88 -6.10 7.22 7.01
CA GLY A 88 -5.85 8.16 8.10
C GLY A 88 -6.24 7.62 9.49
N THR A 89 -6.96 6.50 9.57
CA THR A 89 -7.39 5.89 10.84
C THR A 89 -7.15 4.39 10.91
N ALA A 90 -7.38 3.67 9.82
CA ALA A 90 -7.37 2.22 9.74
C ALA A 90 -6.45 1.74 8.60
N TRP A 91 -5.79 0.62 8.85
CA TRP A 91 -4.97 -0.08 7.85
C TRP A 91 -5.77 -1.23 7.25
N ILE A 92 -5.72 -1.36 5.92
CA ILE A 92 -6.40 -2.41 5.17
C ILE A 92 -5.37 -3.10 4.29
N THR A 93 -5.16 -4.40 4.50
CA THR A 93 -4.32 -5.21 3.60
C THR A 93 -5.08 -5.49 2.30
N LEU A 94 -4.41 -5.25 1.18
CA LEU A 94 -4.95 -5.41 -0.17
C LEU A 94 -3.99 -6.29 -0.98
N ASP A 95 -4.25 -7.59 -0.95
CA ASP A 95 -3.48 -8.57 -1.71
C ASP A 95 -4.21 -9.04 -2.97
N TYR A 96 -3.46 -9.21 -4.05
CA TYR A 96 -3.99 -9.81 -5.26
C TYR A 96 -4.24 -11.31 -5.02
N PRO A 97 -5.44 -11.85 -5.32
CA PRO A 97 -5.76 -13.25 -5.06
C PRO A 97 -4.79 -14.23 -5.76
N GLY A 98 -4.17 -15.11 -4.97
CA GLY A 98 -3.22 -16.11 -5.48
C GLY A 98 -1.84 -15.56 -5.85
N ALA A 99 -1.55 -14.30 -5.54
CA ALA A 99 -0.21 -13.74 -5.68
C ALA A 99 0.72 -14.22 -4.57
N SER A 100 2.01 -14.32 -4.88
CA SER A 100 3.08 -14.57 -3.91
C SER A 100 3.59 -13.30 -3.22
N LEU A 101 3.32 -12.13 -3.80
CA LEU A 101 3.45 -10.82 -3.17
C LEU A 101 2.63 -9.79 -3.92
N THR A 102 2.22 -8.73 -3.23
CA THR A 102 1.49 -7.59 -3.79
C THR A 102 2.15 -6.28 -3.38
N MET A 103 2.21 -5.32 -4.31
CA MET A 103 2.65 -3.95 -4.06
C MET A 103 1.66 -2.99 -4.71
N ILE A 104 1.14 -2.03 -3.96
CA ILE A 104 0.34 -0.94 -4.51
C ILE A 104 1.27 0.25 -4.69
N THR A 105 1.27 0.84 -5.88
CA THR A 105 2.23 1.88 -6.29
C THR A 105 1.56 3.19 -6.69
N GLY A 106 0.23 3.26 -6.69
CA GLY A 106 -0.48 4.49 -7.03
C GLY A 106 -1.96 4.45 -6.66
N ILE A 107 -2.52 5.63 -6.41
CA ILE A 107 -3.94 5.84 -6.07
C ILE A 107 -4.48 7.11 -6.75
N ASP A 108 -5.73 7.04 -7.23
CA ASP A 108 -6.49 8.19 -7.74
C ASP A 108 -7.99 7.95 -7.49
N GLY A 109 -8.53 8.66 -6.51
CA GLY A 109 -9.85 8.45 -5.93
C GLY A 109 -10.01 7.03 -5.40
N TYR A 110 -10.92 6.28 -6.01
CA TYR A 110 -11.15 4.87 -5.69
C TYR A 110 -10.32 3.90 -6.51
N ASN A 111 -9.49 4.37 -7.43
CA ASN A 111 -8.69 3.50 -8.29
C ASN A 111 -7.30 3.34 -7.71
N ILE A 112 -6.81 2.11 -7.70
CA ILE A 112 -5.45 1.78 -7.31
C ILE A 112 -4.76 1.02 -8.44
N VAL A 113 -3.46 1.26 -8.57
CA VAL A 113 -2.59 0.53 -9.49
C VAL A 113 -1.43 -0.09 -8.72
N GLY A 114 -0.95 -1.21 -9.21
CA GLY A 114 0.11 -1.92 -8.52
C GLY A 114 0.71 -3.05 -9.34
N THR A 115 1.56 -3.81 -8.67
CA THR A 115 2.17 -5.01 -9.23
C THR A 115 2.06 -6.17 -8.27
N TYR A 116 1.94 -7.37 -8.81
CA TYR A 116 1.95 -8.60 -8.04
C TYR A 116 2.87 -9.62 -8.69
N HIS A 117 3.35 -10.59 -7.92
CA HIS A 117 4.01 -11.76 -8.48
C HIS A 117 3.06 -12.95 -8.45
N ASP A 118 2.95 -13.69 -9.55
CA ASP A 118 2.21 -14.95 -9.55
C ASP A 118 2.95 -16.04 -8.75
N ALA A 119 2.34 -17.22 -8.64
CA ALA A 119 2.95 -18.37 -7.94
C ALA A 119 4.25 -18.88 -8.59
N SER A 120 4.51 -18.52 -9.85
CA SER A 120 5.76 -18.82 -10.56
C SER A 120 6.80 -17.71 -10.43
N GLY A 121 6.48 -16.63 -9.70
CA GLY A 121 7.35 -15.49 -9.48
C GLY A 121 7.39 -14.48 -10.63
N ASN A 122 6.52 -14.61 -11.65
CA ASN A 122 6.46 -13.61 -12.71
C ASN A 122 5.75 -12.35 -12.22
N LYS A 123 6.30 -11.19 -12.54
CA LYS A 123 5.74 -9.89 -12.16
C LYS A 123 4.67 -9.45 -13.16
N HIS A 124 3.52 -9.05 -12.65
CA HIS A 124 2.37 -8.55 -13.41
C HIS A 124 1.91 -7.21 -12.85
N GLY A 125 1.31 -6.37 -13.70
CA GLY A 125 0.64 -5.14 -13.28
C GLY A 125 -0.86 -5.37 -13.11
N PHE A 126 -1.51 -4.59 -12.24
CA PHE A 126 -2.96 -4.61 -12.09
C PHE A 126 -3.53 -3.20 -11.85
N ILE A 127 -4.82 -3.05 -12.15
CA ILE A 127 -5.66 -1.94 -11.73
C ILE A 127 -6.85 -2.53 -10.96
N ALA A 128 -7.18 -1.94 -9.83
CA ALA A 128 -8.31 -2.36 -8.99
C ALA A 128 -9.04 -1.13 -8.44
N THR A 129 -10.27 -1.33 -7.99
CA THR A 129 -11.06 -0.30 -7.31
C THR A 129 -11.16 -0.64 -5.83
N ILE A 130 -10.95 0.34 -4.97
CA ILE A 130 -11.11 0.21 -3.52
C ILE A 130 -12.58 -0.15 -3.26
N PRO A 131 -12.86 -1.33 -2.67
CA PRO A 131 -14.22 -1.69 -2.35
C PRO A 131 -14.77 -0.73 -1.29
N GLU A 132 -15.99 -0.23 -1.48
CA GLU A 132 -16.71 0.57 -0.47
C GLU A 132 -16.74 -0.20 0.87
N PRO A 133 -16.79 0.48 2.04
CA PRO A 133 -16.68 -0.14 3.36
C PRO A 133 -17.60 -1.37 3.59
N ALA A 134 -18.78 -1.38 2.97
CA ALA A 134 -19.71 -2.51 3.04
C ALA A 134 -19.23 -3.77 2.29
N THR A 135 -18.46 -3.61 1.22
CA THR A 135 -17.83 -4.72 0.48
C THR A 135 -16.57 -5.25 1.15
N ILE A 136 -15.83 -4.43 1.90
CA ILE A 136 -14.65 -4.85 2.65
C ILE A 136 -15.03 -5.89 3.72
N ILE A 137 -16.12 -5.65 4.45
CA ILE A 137 -16.66 -6.60 5.43
C ILE A 137 -17.13 -7.89 4.72
N LEU A 138 -17.70 -7.76 3.52
CA LEU A 138 -18.16 -8.91 2.73
C LEU A 138 -17.00 -9.77 2.20
N PHE A 139 -15.81 -9.23 1.95
CA PHE A 139 -14.66 -10.05 1.53
C PHE A 139 -13.97 -10.77 2.69
N ILE A 140 -13.92 -10.17 3.89
CA ILE A 140 -13.41 -10.81 5.11
C ILE A 140 -14.28 -12.02 5.51
N PHE A 141 -15.59 -11.97 5.27
CA PHE A 141 -16.51 -13.09 5.58
C PHE A 141 -16.92 -13.94 4.35
N GLY A 142 -16.86 -13.41 3.13
CA GLY A 142 -17.39 -14.03 1.91
C GLY A 142 -16.38 -14.84 1.09
N GLY A 143 -15.08 -14.72 1.36
CA GLY A 143 -14.03 -15.52 0.72
C GLY A 143 -14.13 -17.03 0.95
N LEU A 144 -14.92 -17.46 1.95
CA LEU A 144 -15.17 -18.88 2.23
C LEU A 144 -16.34 -19.49 1.44
N VAL A 145 -17.12 -18.69 0.68
CA VAL A 145 -18.39 -19.19 0.09
C VAL A 145 -18.34 -19.47 -1.41
N PHE A 146 -17.34 -19.02 -2.17
CA PHE A 146 -17.35 -19.16 -3.65
C PHE A 146 -16.14 -19.84 -4.28
N GLN A 147 -15.60 -20.89 -3.66
CA GLN A 147 -14.87 -21.92 -4.40
C GLN A 147 -15.51 -23.30 -4.21
N ASN A 148 -16.73 -23.47 -4.69
CA ASN A 148 -17.29 -24.80 -4.89
C ASN A 148 -17.72 -25.01 -6.35
N LYS A 149 -16.80 -25.62 -7.10
CA LYS A 149 -16.98 -26.59 -8.19
C LYS A 149 -18.00 -26.26 -9.29
N ARG A 150 -17.49 -25.89 -10.47
CA ARG A 150 -18.06 -26.40 -11.74
C ARG A 150 -17.12 -27.41 -12.38
N THR A 151 -17.32 -28.68 -12.03
CA THR A 151 -17.04 -29.77 -12.97
C THR A 151 -18.23 -29.87 -13.91
N GLU A 152 -18.13 -29.29 -15.10
CA GLU A 152 -19.11 -29.53 -16.17
C GLU A 152 -18.91 -30.97 -16.68
N LYS A 153 -19.79 -31.87 -16.23
CA LYS A 153 -19.99 -33.20 -16.81
C LYS A 153 -21.05 -33.06 -17.88
N ILE A 154 -20.68 -33.12 -19.15
CA ILE A 154 -21.64 -33.26 -20.26
C ILE A 154 -21.38 -34.63 -20.90
N TRP A 155 -22.33 -35.55 -20.71
CA TRP A 155 -22.37 -36.84 -21.42
C TRP A 155 -22.98 -36.65 -22.81
N HIS A 156 -22.47 -37.44 -23.75
CA HIS A 156 -22.91 -37.59 -25.14
C HIS A 156 -24.41 -37.86 -25.33
N ARG A 157 -24.90 -37.48 -26.50
CA ARG A 157 -25.77 -38.34 -27.32
C ARG A 157 -25.26 -38.34 -28.76
#